data_AF-A0A4W3H3S8-F1
#
_entry.id   AF-A0A4W3H3S8-F1
#
_cell.length_a   1.000
_cell.length_b   1.000
_cell.length_c   1.000
_cell.angle_alpha   90.00
_cell.angle_beta   90.00
_cell.angle_gamma   90.00
#
_symmetry.space_group_name_H-M   'P 1'
#
loop_
_entity.id
_entity.type
_entity.pdbx_description
1 polymer ?
#
loop_
_entity_poly.entity_id
_entity_poly.type
_entity_poly.pdbx_seq_one_letter_code
_entity_poly.pdbx_strand_id
1 'polypeptide(L)'
;MELWVLFQSKWVLLYKVFYEMEMYMQKPELLAMFQEVDHLYRNVMQVVSANPMVLSIVQGMEQRGSQSEAFRTSFSQGITTMEHIILQLDYMLKAARSQFPRLYFLSQDEVLGLLTVAPGPSHLVPYVRKCFRNVLDLVLELEEVPEEGGSEDQLMSTVAVCGQEGELLKLSTTLRPHSSAVSWLHSLERHIQVSLLQSLQHCLAERVSLALAGQPQPPGSDVSETYELSQMTKQLSGFCHSFPLQCCLVAENVLWCCEMEAGFRGGQGPKAQEQVCSTRIKRLVRNIRQFFKDCNTKGRDAYLLLYMQSLLTLLIHHRDVSTELAEAHLTSATSFEWQKVLKYRLALPLEVAQSHLSQEVLASPAFARLVEGWAQHGECQMEVLGIRLSYGYEYVGPSSCQIHTPMTDRMALALMLALHSSQCSALIGPSGVGKIRTLRDLGQRLGRQIATLRCY
;
A
#
# COMPACT_ATOMS: atom_id res chain seq x y z
N MET A 1 32.62 -23.91 32.24
CA MET A 1 32.88 -22.98 31.12
C MET A 1 31.72 -22.93 30.13
N GLU A 2 31.26 -24.04 29.56
CA GLU A 2 30.13 -24.02 28.60
C GLU A 2 28.85 -23.38 29.15
N LEU A 3 28.41 -23.79 30.35
CA LEU A 3 27.23 -23.19 31.02
C LEU A 3 27.37 -21.68 31.24
N TRP A 4 28.58 -21.21 31.52
CA TRP A 4 28.86 -19.79 31.73
C TRP A 4 28.71 -19.00 30.43
N VAL A 5 29.28 -19.50 29.33
CA VAL A 5 29.16 -18.86 28.02
C VAL A 5 27.70 -18.81 27.56
N LEU A 6 26.95 -19.89 27.77
CA LEU A 6 25.51 -19.94 27.47
C LEU A 6 24.72 -18.92 28.29
N PHE A 7 24.99 -18.86 29.60
CA PHE A 7 24.35 -17.89 30.49
C PHE A 7 24.65 -16.46 30.04
N GLN A 8 25.92 -16.13 29.84
CA GLN A 8 26.36 -14.79 29.43
C GLN A 8 25.72 -14.38 28.10
N SER A 9 25.69 -15.28 27.11
CA SER A 9 25.08 -15.00 25.81
C SER A 9 23.59 -14.61 25.93
N LYS A 10 22.82 -15.34 26.74
CA LYS A 10 21.40 -15.04 26.97
C LYS A 10 21.20 -13.80 27.82
N TRP A 11 22.04 -13.59 28.83
CA TRP A 11 22.00 -12.40 29.66
C TRP A 11 22.24 -11.14 28.83
N VAL A 12 23.23 -11.13 27.93
CA VAL A 12 23.49 -9.99 27.04
C VAL A 12 22.29 -9.69 26.13
N LEU A 13 21.65 -10.73 25.58
CA LEU A 13 20.44 -10.57 24.77
C LEU A 13 19.31 -9.90 25.57
N LEU A 14 18.99 -10.44 26.74
CA LEU A 14 17.91 -9.91 27.59
C LEU A 14 18.24 -8.54 28.18
N TYR A 15 19.51 -8.28 28.48
CA TYR A 15 19.98 -6.97 28.92
C TYR A 15 19.69 -5.90 27.87
N LYS A 16 20.02 -6.19 26.60
CA LYS A 16 19.68 -5.31 25.47
C LYS A 16 18.17 -5.07 25.39
N VAL A 17 17.37 -6.14 25.42
CA VAL A 17 15.90 -6.03 25.29
C VAL A 17 15.26 -5.22 26.42
N PHE A 18 15.63 -5.46 27.69
CA PHE A 18 15.00 -4.77 28.80
C PHE A 18 15.55 -3.36 29.01
N TYR A 19 16.87 -3.18 28.99
CA TYR A 19 17.49 -1.91 29.38
C TYR A 19 17.75 -0.97 28.20
N GLU A 20 18.10 -1.47 27.00
CA GLU A 20 18.31 -0.60 25.84
C GLU A 20 17.02 -0.32 25.06
N MET A 21 16.04 -1.23 25.09
CA MET A 21 14.77 -1.09 24.35
C MET A 21 13.57 -0.74 25.25
N GLU A 22 13.80 -0.51 26.53
CA GLU A 22 12.80 -0.07 27.51
C GLU A 22 11.57 -1.00 27.66
N MET A 23 11.72 -2.31 27.38
CA MET A 23 10.63 -3.28 27.47
C MET A 23 10.02 -3.44 28.86
N TYR A 24 10.70 -2.94 29.89
CA TYR A 24 10.19 -2.94 31.26
C TYR A 24 8.85 -2.19 31.41
N MET A 25 8.58 -1.19 30.56
CA MET A 25 7.33 -0.41 30.63
C MET A 25 6.09 -1.25 30.29
N GLN A 26 6.23 -2.25 29.43
CA GLN A 26 5.10 -3.06 28.94
C GLN A 26 4.90 -4.35 29.74
N LYS A 27 5.99 -4.95 30.24
CA LYS A 27 5.97 -6.23 30.96
C LYS A 27 6.86 -6.17 32.22
N PRO A 28 6.40 -5.50 33.29
CA PRO A 28 7.17 -5.40 34.53
C PRO A 28 7.42 -6.77 35.18
N GLU A 29 6.51 -7.73 34.98
CA GLU A 29 6.64 -9.11 35.48
C GLU A 29 7.88 -9.81 34.89
N LEU A 30 8.12 -9.67 33.57
CA LEU A 30 9.29 -10.28 32.93
C LEU A 30 10.59 -9.57 33.34
N LEU A 31 10.53 -8.25 33.57
CA LEU A 31 11.66 -7.51 34.12
C LEU A 31 12.01 -8.01 35.52
N ALA A 32 11.02 -8.20 36.41
CA ALA A 32 11.25 -8.69 37.76
C ALA A 32 11.94 -10.06 37.75
N MET A 33 11.49 -10.98 36.89
CA MET A 33 12.15 -12.27 36.69
C MET A 33 13.59 -12.12 36.17
N PHE A 34 13.84 -11.17 35.27
CA PHE A 34 15.18 -10.93 34.73
C PHE A 34 16.12 -10.29 35.77
N GLN A 35 15.62 -9.41 36.64
CA GLN A 35 16.40 -8.73 37.67
C GLN A 35 17.01 -9.71 38.68
N GLU A 36 16.31 -10.79 39.02
CA GLU A 36 16.86 -11.85 39.88
C GLU A 36 18.10 -12.50 39.24
N VAL A 37 18.01 -12.82 37.95
CA VAL A 37 19.09 -13.41 37.16
C VAL A 37 20.23 -12.41 36.93
N ASP A 38 19.90 -11.13 36.72
CA ASP A 38 20.87 -10.05 36.57
C ASP A 38 21.70 -9.84 37.84
N HIS A 39 21.05 -9.79 39.01
CA HIS A 39 21.73 -9.67 40.29
C HIS A 39 22.67 -10.85 40.54
N LEU A 40 22.22 -12.07 40.26
CA LEU A 40 23.06 -13.27 40.36
C LEU A 40 24.31 -13.13 39.49
N TYR A 41 24.15 -12.76 38.23
CA TYR A 41 25.25 -12.65 37.29
C TYR A 41 26.25 -11.57 37.69
N ARG A 42 25.79 -10.38 38.06
CA ARG A 42 26.64 -9.26 38.49
C ARG A 42 27.45 -9.60 39.74
N ASN A 43 26.84 -10.23 40.74
CA ASN A 43 27.54 -10.66 41.96
C ASN A 43 28.68 -11.63 41.63
N VAL A 44 28.40 -12.58 40.75
CA VAL A 44 29.40 -13.58 40.34
C VAL A 44 30.52 -12.93 39.51
N MET A 45 30.19 -12.00 38.60
CA MET A 45 31.18 -11.25 37.83
C MET A 45 32.10 -10.39 38.71
N GLN A 46 31.60 -9.83 39.82
CA GLN A 46 32.41 -9.11 40.81
C GLN A 46 33.40 -10.03 41.52
N VAL A 47 32.99 -11.25 41.88
CA VAL A 47 33.88 -12.24 42.51
C VAL A 47 34.97 -12.68 41.55
N VAL A 48 34.61 -12.93 40.28
CA VAL A 48 35.56 -13.37 39.24
C VAL A 48 36.53 -12.24 38.86
N SER A 49 36.06 -10.99 38.79
CA SER A 49 36.94 -9.85 38.50
C SER A 49 37.92 -9.54 39.63
N ALA A 50 37.52 -9.75 40.88
CA ALA A 50 38.38 -9.60 42.05
C ALA A 50 39.48 -10.68 42.14
N ASN A 51 39.25 -11.86 41.57
CA ASN A 51 40.23 -12.94 41.56
C ASN A 51 40.27 -13.68 40.21
N PRO A 52 41.11 -13.25 39.25
CA PRO A 52 41.14 -13.79 37.88
C PRO A 52 41.81 -15.18 37.76
N MET A 53 42.33 -15.76 38.85
CA MET A 53 42.94 -17.09 38.83
C MET A 53 41.86 -18.18 38.74
N VAL A 54 41.79 -18.83 37.56
CA VAL A 54 40.80 -19.89 37.23
C VAL A 54 40.79 -21.01 38.28
N LEU A 55 41.96 -21.45 38.73
CA LEU A 55 42.07 -22.52 39.73
C LEU A 55 41.57 -22.09 41.11
N SER A 56 41.71 -20.82 41.51
CA SER A 56 41.14 -20.36 42.79
C SER A 56 39.61 -20.22 42.77
N ILE A 57 39.03 -19.92 41.61
CA ILE A 57 37.57 -19.88 41.44
C ILE A 57 37.02 -21.30 41.44
N VAL A 58 37.65 -22.23 40.73
CA VAL A 58 37.22 -23.64 40.66
C VAL A 58 37.49 -24.37 41.98
N GLN A 59 38.69 -24.25 42.55
CA GLN A 59 39.09 -24.95 43.78
C GLN A 59 38.53 -24.31 45.05
N GLY A 60 38.33 -22.98 45.08
CA GLY A 60 37.61 -22.31 46.15
C GLY A 60 36.14 -22.74 46.24
N MET A 61 35.56 -23.19 45.12
CA MET A 61 34.22 -23.79 45.05
C MET A 61 34.22 -25.30 45.29
N GLU A 62 35.31 -26.02 44.99
CA GLU A 62 35.43 -27.48 45.24
C GLU A 62 35.77 -27.85 46.68
N GLN A 63 36.54 -27.03 47.43
CA GLN A 63 36.85 -27.31 48.85
C GLN A 63 35.62 -27.28 49.77
N ARG A 64 34.47 -26.79 49.27
CA ARG A 64 33.15 -26.87 49.91
C ARG A 64 32.20 -27.57 48.95
N GLY A 65 32.25 -28.90 48.85
CA GLY A 65 31.53 -29.70 47.84
C GLY A 65 30.05 -29.33 47.60
N SER A 66 29.34 -28.77 48.58
CA SER A 66 27.96 -28.28 48.40
C SER A 66 27.82 -26.98 47.59
N GLN A 67 28.87 -26.14 47.49
CA GLN A 67 28.83 -24.84 46.82
C GLN A 67 29.08 -24.95 45.30
N SER A 68 29.89 -25.91 44.84
CA SER A 68 30.08 -26.17 43.40
C SER A 68 28.79 -26.68 42.74
N GLU A 69 28.09 -27.62 43.39
CA GLU A 69 26.77 -28.07 42.94
C GLU A 69 25.71 -26.98 43.04
N ALA A 70 25.70 -26.21 44.14
CA ALA A 70 24.79 -25.06 44.29
C ALA A 70 25.01 -24.00 43.20
N PHE A 71 26.25 -23.72 42.82
CA PHE A 71 26.57 -22.77 41.75
C PHE A 71 26.08 -23.28 40.38
N ARG A 72 26.34 -24.56 40.09
CA ARG A 72 25.87 -25.18 38.84
C ARG A 72 24.34 -25.24 38.76
N THR A 73 23.66 -25.54 39.87
CA THR A 73 22.20 -25.53 39.92
C THR A 73 21.64 -24.12 39.80
N SER A 74 22.20 -23.12 40.48
CA SER A 74 21.78 -21.71 40.32
C SER A 74 21.97 -21.18 38.90
N PHE A 75 23.10 -21.47 38.24
CA PHE A 75 23.30 -21.08 36.84
C PHE A 75 22.35 -21.82 35.90
N SER A 76 22.13 -23.12 36.13
CA SER A 76 21.16 -23.89 35.34
C SER A 76 19.75 -23.33 35.50
N GLN A 77 19.33 -22.99 36.72
CA GLN A 77 18.03 -22.37 36.99
C GLN A 77 17.93 -21.00 36.33
N GLY A 78 18.96 -20.15 36.44
CA GLY A 78 18.99 -18.85 35.76
C GLY A 78 18.90 -18.98 34.24
N ILE A 79 19.53 -19.99 33.64
CA ILE A 79 19.38 -20.30 32.21
C ILE A 79 17.93 -20.69 31.89
N THR A 80 17.30 -21.57 32.67
CA THR A 80 15.89 -21.96 32.47
C THR A 80 14.95 -20.75 32.60
N THR A 81 15.18 -19.86 33.57
CA THR A 81 14.42 -18.62 33.73
C THR A 81 14.59 -17.71 32.51
N MET A 82 15.82 -17.51 32.01
CA MET A 82 16.06 -16.72 30.81
C MET A 82 15.43 -17.37 29.56
N GLU A 83 15.46 -18.69 29.42
CA GLU A 83 14.77 -19.41 28.34
C GLU A 83 13.26 -19.20 28.39
N HIS A 84 12.67 -19.24 29.59
CA HIS A 84 11.26 -18.94 29.78
C HIS A 84 10.93 -17.51 29.35
N ILE A 85 11.75 -16.53 29.75
CA ILE A 85 11.57 -15.12 29.33
C ILE A 85 11.66 -14.99 27.80
N ILE A 86 12.68 -15.60 27.18
CA ILE A 86 12.87 -15.58 25.72
C ILE A 86 11.65 -16.20 25.01
N LEU A 87 11.10 -17.30 25.53
CA LEU A 87 9.91 -17.93 24.97
C LEU A 87 8.68 -17.01 25.06
N GLN A 88 8.50 -16.31 26.16
CA GLN A 88 7.41 -15.34 26.32
C GLN A 88 7.56 -14.16 25.35
N LEU A 89 8.78 -13.65 25.15
CA LEU A 89 9.06 -12.61 24.15
C LEU A 89 8.76 -13.09 22.72
N ASP A 90 9.14 -14.31 22.36
CA ASP A 90 8.83 -14.89 21.05
C ASP A 90 7.31 -15.07 20.84
N TYR A 91 6.57 -15.49 21.89
CA TYR A 91 5.11 -15.55 21.83
C TYR A 91 4.50 -14.17 21.60
N MET A 92 4.99 -13.12 22.27
CA MET A 92 4.54 -11.74 22.05
C MET A 92 4.79 -11.28 20.61
N LEU A 93 5.98 -11.54 20.06
CA LEU A 93 6.32 -11.21 18.68
C LEU A 93 5.42 -11.94 17.68
N LYS A 94 5.15 -13.23 17.91
CA LYS A 94 4.23 -14.02 17.08
C LYS A 94 2.81 -13.50 17.15
N ALA A 95 2.32 -13.13 18.34
CA ALA A 95 1.00 -12.54 18.51
C ALA A 95 0.86 -11.22 17.75
N ALA A 96 1.84 -10.33 17.86
CA ALA A 96 1.88 -9.07 17.12
C ALA A 96 1.86 -9.31 15.60
N ARG A 97 2.71 -10.22 15.10
CA ARG A 97 2.76 -10.58 13.66
C ARG A 97 1.50 -11.28 13.16
N SER A 98 0.82 -12.05 14.00
CA SER A 98 -0.47 -12.64 13.64
C SER A 98 -1.57 -11.59 13.54
N GLN A 99 -1.54 -10.55 14.38
CA GLN A 99 -2.49 -9.44 14.34
C GLN A 99 -2.26 -8.53 13.12
N PHE A 100 -1.00 -8.24 12.80
CA PHE A 100 -0.62 -7.45 11.63
C PHE A 100 0.50 -8.14 10.83
N PRO A 101 0.15 -8.93 9.79
CA PRO A 101 1.11 -9.74 9.03
C PRO A 101 2.23 -8.96 8.34
N ARG A 102 2.08 -7.64 8.12
CA ARG A 102 3.17 -6.84 7.53
C ARG A 102 4.41 -6.75 8.44
N LEU A 103 4.25 -7.03 9.74
CA LEU A 103 5.37 -7.10 10.69
C LEU A 103 6.33 -8.28 10.43
N TYR A 104 5.98 -9.24 9.56
CA TYR A 104 6.93 -10.26 9.11
C TYR A 104 8.06 -9.68 8.26
N PHE A 105 7.90 -8.47 7.70
CA PHE A 105 8.96 -7.79 6.95
C PHE A 105 9.91 -6.97 7.84
N LEU A 106 9.61 -6.86 9.13
CA LEU A 106 10.44 -6.19 10.11
C LEU A 106 11.31 -7.21 10.88
N SER A 107 12.51 -6.78 11.25
CA SER A 107 13.40 -7.50 12.16
C SER A 107 12.77 -7.65 13.55
N GLN A 108 13.28 -8.60 14.34
CA GLN A 108 12.79 -8.79 15.72
C GLN A 108 12.97 -7.53 16.56
N ASP A 109 14.13 -6.87 16.46
CA ASP A 109 14.43 -5.62 17.17
C ASP A 109 13.43 -4.50 16.80
N GLU A 110 13.04 -4.40 15.53
CA GLU A 110 12.04 -3.41 15.10
C GLU A 110 10.64 -3.72 15.64
N VAL A 111 10.22 -4.99 15.66
CA VAL A 111 8.91 -5.34 16.21
C VAL A 111 8.88 -5.15 17.73
N LEU A 112 9.97 -5.48 18.44
CA LEU A 112 10.08 -5.18 19.87
C LEU A 112 10.03 -3.66 20.13
N GLY A 113 10.76 -2.87 19.34
CA GLY A 113 10.71 -1.41 19.42
C GLY A 113 9.31 -0.85 19.15
N LEU A 114 8.55 -1.43 18.21
CA LEU A 114 7.16 -1.03 17.96
C LEU A 114 6.26 -1.29 19.18
N LEU A 115 6.50 -2.37 19.91
CA LEU A 115 5.73 -2.73 21.10
C LEU A 115 6.07 -1.86 22.31
N THR A 116 7.23 -1.19 22.32
CA THR A 116 7.66 -0.30 23.42
C THR A 116 7.29 1.15 23.19
N VAL A 117 7.18 1.58 21.92
CA VAL A 117 6.89 2.96 21.53
C VAL A 117 5.54 3.45 22.09
N ALA A 118 5.53 4.72 22.50
CA ALA A 118 4.32 5.40 22.95
C ALA A 118 3.25 5.41 21.83
N PRO A 119 1.96 5.32 22.17
CA PRO A 119 0.86 5.09 21.20
C PRO A 119 0.54 6.27 20.26
N GLY A 120 1.37 7.32 20.23
CA GLY A 120 1.14 8.51 19.40
C GLY A 120 1.40 8.26 17.91
N PRO A 121 0.53 8.72 16.98
CA PRO A 121 0.69 8.49 15.55
C PRO A 121 2.01 9.03 14.98
N SER A 122 2.55 10.14 15.52
CA SER A 122 3.82 10.70 15.03
C SER A 122 4.99 9.74 15.22
N HIS A 123 5.01 9.02 16.35
CA HIS A 123 6.05 8.03 16.65
C HIS A 123 5.93 6.77 15.79
N LEU A 124 4.77 6.51 15.19
CA LEU A 124 4.52 5.34 14.34
C LEU A 124 4.92 5.55 12.88
N VAL A 125 5.14 6.80 12.44
CA VAL A 125 5.53 7.14 11.05
C VAL A 125 6.71 6.30 10.52
N PRO A 126 7.81 6.06 11.27
CA PRO A 126 8.91 5.22 10.78
C PRO A 126 8.49 3.77 10.47
N TYR A 127 7.56 3.22 11.24
CA TYR A 127 7.02 1.87 11.02
C TYR A 127 6.00 1.86 9.88
N VAL A 128 5.20 2.92 9.75
CA VAL A 128 4.29 3.14 8.62
C VAL A 128 5.08 3.12 7.30
N ARG A 129 6.18 3.87 7.19
CA ARG A 129 7.04 3.89 5.99
C ARG A 129 7.59 2.51 5.61
N LYS A 130 7.83 1.64 6.59
CA LYS A 130 8.33 0.28 6.36
C LYS A 130 7.21 -0.70 5.99
N CYS A 131 6.04 -0.58 6.61
CA CYS A 131 4.90 -1.47 6.37
C CYS A 131 4.11 -1.09 5.10
N PHE A 132 4.04 0.20 4.78
CA PHE A 132 3.30 0.79 3.67
C PHE A 132 4.28 1.51 2.74
N ARG A 133 4.78 0.78 1.73
CA ARG A 133 5.92 1.19 0.91
C ARG A 133 5.79 2.57 0.26
N ASN A 134 4.57 3.00 -0.07
CA ASN A 134 4.32 4.25 -0.80
C ASN A 134 3.73 5.35 0.08
N VAL A 135 3.53 5.09 1.38
CA VAL A 135 3.14 6.12 2.34
C VAL A 135 4.41 6.77 2.89
N LEU A 136 4.58 8.07 2.61
CA LEU A 136 5.71 8.86 3.09
C LEU A 136 5.42 9.53 4.42
N ASP A 137 4.19 9.99 4.64
CA ASP A 137 3.84 10.69 5.86
C ASP A 137 2.35 10.59 6.20
N LEU A 138 1.99 11.05 7.39
CA LEU A 138 0.63 11.16 7.88
C LEU A 138 0.24 12.63 8.02
N VAL A 139 -0.99 12.97 7.65
CA VAL A 139 -1.58 14.26 8.01
C VAL A 139 -2.33 14.07 9.31
N LEU A 140 -1.90 14.79 10.33
CA LEU A 140 -2.42 14.72 11.68
C LEU A 140 -3.20 16.01 12.00
N GLU A 141 -4.36 15.86 12.62
CA GLU A 141 -5.18 16.97 13.13
C GLU A 141 -5.47 16.77 14.63
N LEU A 142 -5.46 17.87 15.38
CA LEU A 142 -5.84 17.87 16.80
C LEU A 142 -7.38 17.74 16.90
N GLU A 143 -7.89 16.70 17.58
CA GLU A 143 -9.33 16.58 17.82
C GLU A 143 -9.82 17.57 18.91
N GLU A 144 -9.02 17.83 19.94
CA GLU A 144 -9.36 18.69 21.08
C GLU A 144 -8.13 19.48 21.57
N VAL A 145 -8.35 20.65 22.19
CA VAL A 145 -7.27 21.42 22.85
C VAL A 145 -6.87 20.67 24.12
N PRO A 146 -5.59 20.32 24.32
CA PRO A 146 -5.18 19.59 25.51
C PRO A 146 -5.56 20.36 26.78
N GLU A 147 -6.25 19.70 27.71
CA GLU A 147 -6.27 20.15 29.10
C GLU A 147 -4.84 20.12 29.65
N GLU A 148 -4.48 21.11 30.48
CA GLU A 148 -3.09 21.38 30.90
C GLU A 148 -2.34 20.11 31.32
N GLY A 149 -1.37 19.67 30.50
CA GLY A 149 -0.44 18.58 30.82
C GLY A 149 -0.55 17.30 29.99
N GLY A 150 -1.51 17.16 29.07
CA GLY A 150 -1.57 16.04 28.12
C GLY A 150 -0.51 16.14 27.01
N SER A 151 0.12 15.02 26.60
CA SER A 151 1.02 15.06 25.44
C SER A 151 0.20 15.27 24.17
N GLU A 152 0.48 16.34 23.42
CA GLU A 152 -0.24 16.70 22.18
C GLU A 152 -0.40 15.51 21.22
N ASP A 153 0.63 14.66 21.10
CA ASP A 153 0.64 13.53 20.17
C ASP A 153 -0.37 12.41 20.49
N GLN A 154 -0.86 12.32 21.73
CA GLN A 154 -1.90 11.36 22.12
C GLN A 154 -3.32 11.82 21.75
N LEU A 155 -3.47 13.08 21.33
CA LEU A 155 -4.74 13.69 20.91
C LEU A 155 -4.79 13.93 19.38
N MET A 156 -3.69 13.63 18.69
CA MET A 156 -3.61 13.73 17.23
C MET A 156 -4.34 12.57 16.57
N SER A 157 -5.30 12.88 15.70
CA SER A 157 -5.94 11.91 14.82
C SER A 157 -5.36 12.00 13.41
N THR A 158 -5.23 10.87 12.74
CA THR A 158 -4.79 10.82 11.34
C THR A 158 -5.98 11.06 10.42
N VAL A 159 -5.88 12.04 9.53
CA VAL A 159 -6.94 12.44 8.61
C VAL A 159 -6.64 12.12 7.15
N ALA A 160 -5.36 11.97 6.81
CA ALA A 160 -4.92 11.59 5.47
C ALA A 160 -3.55 10.90 5.53
N VAL A 161 -3.24 10.16 4.46
CA VAL A 161 -1.89 9.66 4.20
C VAL A 161 -1.30 10.41 3.02
N CYS A 162 -0.01 10.72 3.11
CA CYS A 162 0.75 11.45 2.10
C CYS A 162 1.69 10.50 1.36
N GLY A 163 1.63 10.52 0.03
CA GLY A 163 2.52 9.78 -0.85
C GLY A 163 3.61 10.65 -1.47
N GLN A 164 4.21 10.11 -2.53
CA GLN A 164 5.20 10.85 -3.34
C GLN A 164 4.54 12.02 -4.08
N GLU A 165 5.37 12.99 -4.49
CA GLU A 165 4.92 14.17 -5.27
C GLU A 165 3.77 14.96 -4.61
N GLY A 166 3.58 14.83 -3.29
CA GLY A 166 2.54 15.53 -2.53
C GLY A 166 1.13 14.97 -2.74
N GLU A 167 0.97 13.77 -3.32
CA GLU A 167 -0.35 13.13 -3.43
C GLU A 167 -0.92 12.84 -2.04
N LEU A 168 -2.17 13.25 -1.80
CA LEU A 168 -2.87 13.04 -0.54
C LEU A 168 -4.03 12.09 -0.74
N LEU A 169 -4.09 11.04 0.08
CA LEU A 169 -5.29 10.22 0.25
C LEU A 169 -5.96 10.61 1.56
N LYS A 170 -7.05 11.37 1.47
CA LYS A 170 -7.90 11.68 2.61
C LYS A 170 -8.59 10.42 3.11
N LEU A 171 -8.55 10.18 4.41
CA LEU A 171 -9.25 9.06 5.02
C LEU A 171 -10.75 9.35 5.08
N SER A 172 -11.57 8.34 4.76
CA SER A 172 -13.03 8.41 4.83
C SER A 172 -13.54 8.76 6.22
N THR A 173 -12.84 8.24 7.22
CA THR A 173 -13.06 8.47 8.64
C THR A 173 -11.73 8.82 9.29
N THR A 174 -11.74 9.73 10.26
CA THR A 174 -10.53 10.08 11.01
C THR A 174 -10.08 8.89 11.85
N LEU A 175 -8.80 8.55 11.78
CA LEU A 175 -8.22 7.46 12.53
C LEU A 175 -7.67 8.00 13.85
N ARG A 176 -8.37 7.65 14.94
CA ARG A 176 -7.99 8.04 16.29
C ARG A 176 -6.73 7.31 16.79
N PRO A 177 -5.98 7.93 17.71
CA PRO A 177 -4.88 7.26 18.40
C PRO A 177 -5.40 6.05 19.18
N HIS A 178 -4.56 5.03 19.34
CA HIS A 178 -4.95 3.77 19.96
C HIS A 178 -3.82 3.25 20.86
N SER A 179 -4.17 2.69 22.02
CA SER A 179 -3.21 2.25 23.05
C SER A 179 -2.21 1.19 22.56
N SER A 180 -2.63 0.31 21.65
CA SER A 180 -1.77 -0.64 20.94
C SER A 180 -1.38 -0.11 19.56
N ALA A 181 -0.06 0.04 19.33
CA ALA A 181 0.52 0.40 18.04
C ALA A 181 0.18 -0.60 16.93
N VAL A 182 0.12 -1.90 17.25
CA VAL A 182 -0.20 -2.96 16.28
C VAL A 182 -1.65 -2.87 15.83
N SER A 183 -2.57 -2.66 16.78
CA SER A 183 -4.00 -2.45 16.47
C SER A 183 -4.19 -1.18 15.65
N TRP A 184 -3.42 -0.12 15.95
CA TRP A 184 -3.45 1.13 15.20
C TRP A 184 -3.01 0.93 13.73
N LEU A 185 -1.88 0.25 13.50
CA LEU A 185 -1.39 -0.07 12.15
C LEU A 185 -2.37 -0.93 11.35
N HIS A 186 -2.99 -1.91 11.99
CA HIS A 186 -4.05 -2.72 11.38
C HIS A 186 -5.26 -1.86 10.99
N SER A 187 -5.63 -0.92 11.86
CA SER A 187 -6.74 0.01 11.61
C SER A 187 -6.41 0.97 10.48
N LEU A 188 -5.18 1.48 10.41
CA LEU A 188 -4.69 2.30 9.31
C LEU A 188 -4.81 1.58 7.96
N GLU A 189 -4.40 0.31 7.87
CA GLU A 189 -4.56 -0.50 6.65
C GLU A 189 -6.02 -0.55 6.19
N ARG A 190 -6.95 -0.81 7.11
CA ARG A 190 -8.38 -0.84 6.81
C ARG A 190 -8.90 0.52 6.36
N HIS A 191 -8.50 1.60 7.03
CA HIS A 191 -8.91 2.96 6.67
C HIS A 191 -8.40 3.33 5.27
N ILE A 192 -7.16 3.02 4.94
CA ILE A 192 -6.60 3.23 3.59
C ILE A 192 -7.43 2.46 2.55
N GLN A 193 -7.72 1.18 2.77
CA GLN A 193 -8.50 0.35 1.83
C GLN A 193 -9.90 0.92 1.58
N VAL A 194 -10.63 1.27 2.64
CA VAL A 194 -11.98 1.84 2.54
C VAL A 194 -11.97 3.20 1.86
N SER A 195 -10.99 4.05 2.20
CA SER A 195 -10.85 5.39 1.63
C SER A 195 -10.54 5.34 0.14
N LEU A 196 -9.72 4.38 -0.29
CA LEU A 196 -9.43 4.15 -1.70
C LEU A 196 -10.64 3.62 -2.48
N LEU A 197 -11.42 2.71 -1.88
CA LEU A 197 -12.67 2.25 -2.46
C LEU A 197 -13.64 3.41 -2.70
N GLN A 198 -13.90 4.21 -1.67
CA GLN A 198 -14.81 5.36 -1.77
C GLN A 198 -14.28 6.41 -2.75
N SER A 199 -12.98 6.73 -2.67
CA SER A 199 -12.33 7.66 -3.60
C SER A 199 -12.43 7.19 -5.05
N LEU A 200 -12.28 5.89 -5.32
CA LEU A 200 -12.46 5.32 -6.65
C LEU A 200 -13.92 5.42 -7.14
N GLN A 201 -14.89 5.16 -6.27
CA GLN A 201 -16.31 5.28 -6.61
C GLN A 201 -16.68 6.74 -6.94
N HIS A 202 -16.29 7.69 -6.11
CA HIS A 202 -16.51 9.12 -6.36
C HIS A 202 -15.76 9.60 -7.61
N CYS A 203 -14.52 9.15 -7.83
CA CYS A 203 -13.75 9.43 -9.03
C CYS A 203 -14.47 8.94 -10.28
N LEU A 204 -14.96 7.70 -10.29
CA LEU A 204 -15.73 7.16 -11.42
C LEU A 204 -17.01 7.96 -11.66
N ALA A 205 -17.77 8.30 -10.60
CA ALA A 205 -19.00 9.07 -10.72
C ALA A 205 -18.76 10.45 -11.37
N GLU A 206 -17.74 11.17 -10.90
CA GLU A 206 -17.37 12.48 -11.47
C GLU A 206 -16.88 12.33 -12.93
N ARG A 207 -16.10 11.28 -13.23
CA ARG A 207 -15.66 11.01 -14.61
C ARG A 207 -16.82 10.69 -15.55
N VAL A 208 -17.81 9.92 -15.10
CA VAL A 208 -19.03 9.63 -15.86
C VAL A 208 -19.86 10.90 -16.08
N SER A 209 -19.98 11.74 -15.05
CA SER A 209 -20.66 13.04 -15.15
C SER A 209 -20.03 13.90 -16.26
N LEU A 210 -18.70 14.01 -16.27
CA LEU A 210 -17.95 14.74 -17.28
C LEU A 210 -18.05 14.12 -18.69
N ALA A 211 -18.18 12.80 -18.80
CA ALA A 211 -18.36 12.13 -20.08
C ALA A 211 -19.75 12.36 -20.68
N LEU A 212 -20.78 12.41 -19.83
CA LEU A 212 -22.19 12.53 -20.22
C LEU A 212 -22.67 13.98 -20.35
N ALA A 213 -22.07 14.93 -19.63
CA ALA A 213 -22.34 16.37 -19.74
C ALA A 213 -21.95 16.97 -21.11
N GLY A 214 -21.41 16.15 -22.01
CA GLY A 214 -20.97 16.56 -23.32
C GLY A 214 -19.54 17.10 -23.27
N GLN A 215 -18.76 16.73 -24.29
CA GLN A 215 -17.61 17.56 -24.64
C GLN A 215 -18.11 19.01 -24.81
N PRO A 216 -17.30 20.03 -24.46
CA PRO A 216 -17.69 21.41 -24.70
C PRO A 216 -18.23 21.52 -26.12
N GLN A 217 -19.50 21.94 -26.25
CA GLN A 217 -20.05 22.30 -27.54
C GLN A 217 -19.08 23.32 -28.15
N PRO A 218 -18.72 23.21 -29.44
CA PRO A 218 -17.95 24.28 -30.07
C PRO A 218 -18.73 25.58 -29.84
N PRO A 219 -18.18 26.57 -29.10
CA PRO A 219 -18.81 27.87 -29.07
C PRO A 219 -18.79 28.38 -30.51
N GLY A 220 -19.94 28.91 -30.96
CA GLY A 220 -20.00 29.61 -32.23
C GLY A 220 -18.91 30.68 -32.27
N SER A 221 -18.09 30.64 -33.33
CA SER A 221 -17.16 31.68 -33.82
C SER A 221 -16.44 32.57 -32.78
N ASP A 222 -15.11 32.50 -32.80
CA ASP A 222 -14.13 33.43 -32.19
C ASP A 222 -13.62 33.16 -30.76
N VAL A 223 -13.65 31.92 -30.27
CA VAL A 223 -12.84 31.55 -29.10
C VAL A 223 -11.47 31.05 -29.57
N SER A 224 -10.41 31.76 -29.18
CA SER A 224 -9.02 31.36 -29.48
C SER A 224 -8.74 29.95 -28.96
N GLU A 225 -8.16 29.09 -29.79
CA GLU A 225 -7.76 27.70 -29.45
C GLU A 225 -6.94 27.65 -28.14
N THR A 226 -6.21 28.72 -27.82
CA THR A 226 -5.45 28.88 -26.58
C THR A 226 -6.33 29.03 -25.32
N TYR A 227 -7.50 29.67 -25.42
CA TYR A 227 -8.41 29.86 -24.29
C TYR A 227 -9.08 28.55 -23.89
N GLU A 228 -9.60 27.80 -24.86
CA GLU A 228 -10.19 26.47 -24.65
C GLU A 228 -9.18 25.51 -24.02
N LEU A 229 -7.95 25.49 -24.55
CA LEU A 229 -6.86 24.67 -23.99
C LEU A 229 -6.55 25.05 -22.54
N SER A 230 -6.57 26.35 -22.21
CA SER A 230 -6.32 26.83 -20.85
C SER A 230 -7.44 26.41 -19.88
N GLN A 231 -8.69 26.44 -20.32
CA GLN A 231 -9.84 26.06 -19.51
C GLN A 231 -9.84 24.55 -19.25
N MET A 232 -9.53 23.75 -20.27
CA MET A 232 -9.38 22.31 -20.14
C MET A 232 -8.21 21.92 -19.22
N THR A 233 -7.09 22.66 -19.30
CA THR A 233 -5.94 22.44 -18.41
C THR A 233 -6.30 22.75 -16.96
N LYS A 234 -7.10 23.80 -16.72
CA LYS A 234 -7.64 24.10 -15.38
C LYS A 234 -8.57 23.02 -14.86
N GLN A 235 -9.46 22.47 -15.70
CA GLN A 235 -10.33 21.35 -15.31
C GLN A 235 -9.52 20.11 -14.96
N LEU A 236 -8.50 19.78 -15.75
CA LEU A 236 -7.62 18.65 -15.48
C LEU A 236 -6.83 18.84 -14.18
N SER A 237 -6.37 20.06 -13.92
CA SER A 237 -5.68 20.44 -12.69
C SER A 237 -6.58 20.41 -11.47
N GLY A 238 -7.85 20.79 -11.59
CA GLY A 238 -8.81 20.65 -10.49
C GLY A 238 -9.05 19.18 -10.17
N PHE A 239 -9.29 18.37 -11.21
CA PHE A 239 -9.57 16.95 -11.06
C PHE A 239 -8.38 16.15 -10.50
N CYS A 240 -7.14 16.48 -10.91
CA CYS A 240 -5.96 15.72 -10.48
C CYS A 240 -5.73 15.79 -8.98
N HIS A 241 -6.08 16.90 -8.33
CA HIS A 241 -5.90 17.10 -6.89
C HIS A 241 -7.09 16.58 -6.06
N SER A 242 -8.21 16.23 -6.69
CA SER A 242 -9.40 15.69 -6.01
C SER A 242 -9.27 14.21 -5.65
N PHE A 243 -8.51 13.43 -6.43
CA PHE A 243 -8.40 11.99 -6.27
C PHE A 243 -6.96 11.50 -6.45
N PRO A 244 -6.55 10.44 -5.74
CA PRO A 244 -5.27 9.77 -6.00
C PRO A 244 -5.15 9.33 -7.46
N LEU A 245 -3.96 9.43 -8.04
CA LEU A 245 -3.67 9.05 -9.42
C LEU A 245 -4.12 7.61 -9.70
N GLN A 246 -3.91 6.70 -8.76
CA GLN A 246 -4.34 5.31 -8.91
C GLN A 246 -5.86 5.17 -9.12
N CYS A 247 -6.68 5.97 -8.44
CA CYS A 247 -8.14 5.95 -8.59
C CYS A 247 -8.53 6.47 -9.97
N CYS A 248 -7.88 7.54 -10.43
CA CYS A 248 -8.10 8.11 -11.75
C CYS A 248 -7.79 7.10 -12.88
N LEU A 249 -6.67 6.37 -12.77
CA LEU A 249 -6.28 5.38 -13.77
C LEU A 249 -7.21 4.16 -13.78
N VAL A 250 -7.63 3.68 -12.61
CA VAL A 250 -8.57 2.55 -12.52
C VAL A 250 -9.96 2.96 -13.03
N ALA A 251 -10.46 4.15 -12.67
CA ALA A 251 -11.73 4.67 -13.16
C ALA A 251 -11.73 4.81 -14.69
N GLU A 252 -10.63 5.29 -15.28
CA GLU A 252 -10.49 5.39 -16.74
C GLU A 252 -10.45 4.01 -17.42
N ASN A 253 -9.84 2.99 -16.79
CA ASN A 253 -9.91 1.60 -17.28
C ASN A 253 -11.32 1.03 -17.23
N VAL A 254 -12.06 1.26 -16.13
CA VAL A 254 -13.45 0.83 -15.99
C VAL A 254 -14.29 1.46 -17.10
N LEU A 255 -14.18 2.79 -17.26
CA LEU A 255 -14.95 3.51 -18.27
C LEU A 255 -14.66 3.01 -19.68
N TRP A 256 -13.38 2.82 -20.03
CA TRP A 256 -12.98 2.27 -21.32
C TRP A 256 -13.56 0.87 -21.58
N CYS A 257 -13.55 -0.01 -20.56
CA CYS A 257 -14.15 -1.35 -20.67
C CYS A 257 -15.65 -1.27 -20.96
N CYS A 258 -16.37 -0.43 -20.22
CA CYS A 258 -17.81 -0.23 -20.40
C CYS A 258 -18.14 0.35 -21.78
N GLU A 259 -17.38 1.34 -22.24
CA GLU A 259 -17.51 1.93 -23.58
C GLU A 259 -17.26 0.89 -24.69
N MET A 260 -16.24 0.04 -24.55
CA MET A 260 -15.97 -1.03 -25.52
C MET A 260 -17.13 -2.01 -25.61
N GLU A 261 -17.65 -2.45 -24.47
CA GLU A 261 -18.74 -3.42 -24.42
C GLU A 261 -20.07 -2.84 -24.90
N ALA A 262 -20.33 -1.56 -24.61
CA ALA A 262 -21.43 -0.83 -25.23
C ALA A 262 -21.24 -0.72 -26.75
N GLY A 263 -20.01 -0.52 -27.22
CA GLY A 263 -19.64 -0.49 -28.64
C GLY A 263 -19.89 -1.82 -29.36
N PHE A 264 -19.62 -2.96 -28.70
CA PHE A 264 -19.97 -4.28 -29.21
C PHE A 264 -21.50 -4.46 -29.35
N ARG A 265 -22.29 -4.02 -28.36
CA ARG A 265 -23.77 -4.12 -28.41
C ARG A 265 -24.39 -3.17 -29.44
N GLY A 266 -23.81 -1.98 -29.61
CA GLY A 266 -24.30 -0.93 -30.51
C GLY A 266 -23.76 -0.99 -31.93
N GLY A 267 -22.89 -1.96 -32.26
CA GLY A 267 -22.30 -2.11 -33.59
C GLY A 267 -21.26 -1.06 -33.99
N GLN A 268 -20.88 -0.17 -33.06
CA GLN A 268 -19.82 0.83 -33.29
C GLN A 268 -18.42 0.19 -33.25
N GLY A 269 -18.30 -0.96 -32.58
CA GLY A 269 -17.14 -1.85 -32.60
C GLY A 269 -15.83 -1.23 -32.07
N PRO A 270 -14.71 -1.98 -32.14
CA PRO A 270 -13.41 -1.51 -31.63
C PRO A 270 -12.85 -0.28 -32.37
N LYS A 271 -13.21 -0.11 -33.65
CA LYS A 271 -12.72 0.98 -34.50
C LYS A 271 -13.21 2.36 -34.05
N ALA A 272 -14.44 2.47 -33.54
CA ALA A 272 -14.91 3.72 -32.96
C ALA A 272 -14.09 4.09 -31.73
N GLN A 273 -13.78 3.10 -30.88
CA GLN A 273 -13.02 3.34 -29.66
C GLN A 273 -11.56 3.72 -29.93
N GLU A 274 -10.94 3.12 -30.95
CA GLU A 274 -9.63 3.55 -31.45
C GLU A 274 -9.61 5.06 -31.82
N GLN A 275 -10.64 5.55 -32.50
CA GLN A 275 -10.76 6.96 -32.89
C GLN A 275 -10.96 7.88 -31.68
N VAL A 276 -11.77 7.46 -30.71
CA VAL A 276 -11.97 8.16 -29.43
C VAL A 276 -10.65 8.28 -28.67
N CYS A 277 -9.95 7.17 -28.46
CA CYS A 277 -8.64 7.15 -27.79
C CYS A 277 -7.63 8.04 -28.53
N SER A 278 -7.56 7.95 -29.87
CA SER A 278 -6.67 8.78 -30.69
C SER A 278 -6.95 10.28 -30.54
N THR A 279 -8.22 10.67 -30.42
CA THR A 279 -8.61 12.06 -30.20
C THR A 279 -8.22 12.54 -28.80
N ARG A 280 -8.43 11.70 -27.77
CA ARG A 280 -8.05 12.00 -26.38
C ARG A 280 -6.54 12.11 -26.21
N ILE A 281 -5.76 11.22 -26.85
CA ILE A 281 -4.29 11.30 -26.92
C ILE A 281 -3.84 12.64 -27.53
N LYS A 282 -4.38 13.01 -28.70
CA LYS A 282 -4.03 14.29 -29.35
C LYS A 282 -4.30 15.48 -28.42
N ARG A 283 -5.45 15.49 -27.73
CA ARG A 283 -5.78 16.53 -26.75
C ARG A 283 -4.79 16.57 -25.59
N LEU A 284 -4.49 15.43 -24.97
CA LEU A 284 -3.57 15.35 -23.84
C LEU A 284 -2.14 15.77 -24.23
N VAL A 285 -1.67 15.38 -25.42
CA VAL A 285 -0.37 15.84 -25.95
C VAL A 285 -0.34 17.35 -26.14
N ARG A 286 -1.43 17.98 -26.61
CA ARG A 286 -1.51 19.45 -26.67
C ARG A 286 -1.45 20.08 -25.28
N ASN A 287 -2.16 19.52 -24.30
CA ASN A 287 -2.13 19.99 -22.91
C ASN A 287 -0.72 19.89 -22.31
N ILE A 288 -0.03 18.76 -22.50
CA ILE A 288 1.35 18.59 -22.02
C ILE A 288 2.29 19.61 -22.68
N ARG A 289 2.18 19.82 -24.01
CA ARG A 289 2.99 20.84 -24.70
C ARG A 289 2.72 22.24 -24.16
N GLN A 290 1.47 22.57 -23.88
CA GLN A 290 1.09 23.87 -23.32
C GLN A 290 1.59 24.03 -21.89
N PHE A 291 1.46 22.99 -21.06
CA PHE A 291 2.01 22.95 -19.72
C PHE A 291 3.51 23.27 -19.71
N PHE A 292 4.30 22.67 -20.62
CA PHE A 292 5.73 22.99 -20.71
C PHE A 292 6.02 24.43 -21.16
N LYS A 293 5.17 25.03 -22.01
CA LYS A 293 5.30 26.45 -22.38
C LYS A 293 5.03 27.35 -21.18
N ASP A 294 3.99 27.06 -20.40
CA ASP A 294 3.59 27.86 -19.26
C ASP A 294 4.53 27.70 -18.05
N CYS A 295 5.09 26.50 -17.85
CA CYS A 295 6.06 26.22 -16.79
C CYS A 295 7.36 27.02 -16.87
N ASN A 296 7.73 27.53 -18.05
CA ASN A 296 8.85 28.47 -18.15
C ASN A 296 8.60 29.78 -17.37
N THR A 297 7.36 30.02 -16.91
CA THR A 297 6.96 31.26 -16.23
C THR A 297 6.48 31.08 -14.79
N LYS A 298 5.95 29.91 -14.39
CA LYS A 298 5.19 29.74 -13.12
C LYS A 298 5.60 28.57 -12.23
N GLY A 299 6.74 27.92 -12.50
CA GLY A 299 7.14 26.70 -11.78
C GLY A 299 6.45 25.45 -12.33
N ARG A 300 6.95 24.26 -11.94
CA ARG A 300 6.47 22.97 -12.45
C ARG A 300 5.67 22.23 -11.37
N ASP A 301 4.37 22.04 -11.60
CA ASP A 301 3.56 21.07 -10.86
C ASP A 301 3.97 19.66 -11.33
N ALA A 302 4.89 19.04 -10.59
CA ALA A 302 5.46 17.74 -10.93
C ALA A 302 4.38 16.64 -10.91
N TYR A 303 3.41 16.74 -9.99
CA TYR A 303 2.31 15.79 -9.86
C TYR A 303 1.36 15.87 -11.06
N LEU A 304 0.95 17.07 -11.48
CA LEU A 304 0.13 17.24 -12.67
C LEU A 304 0.82 16.69 -13.94
N LEU A 305 2.13 16.90 -14.07
CA LEU A 305 2.90 16.33 -15.17
C LEU A 305 2.91 14.79 -15.14
N LEU A 306 3.14 14.21 -13.96
CA LEU A 306 3.12 12.77 -13.75
C LEU A 306 1.73 12.18 -14.06
N TYR A 307 0.67 12.84 -13.60
CA TYR A 307 -0.71 12.49 -13.90
C TYR A 307 -0.96 12.45 -15.42
N MET A 308 -0.57 13.51 -16.14
CA MET A 308 -0.74 13.58 -17.60
C MET A 308 0.07 12.51 -18.33
N GLN A 309 1.29 12.22 -17.88
CA GLN A 309 2.13 11.17 -18.47
C GLN A 309 1.56 9.77 -18.25
N SER A 310 1.07 9.48 -17.04
CA SER A 310 0.45 8.20 -16.71
C SER A 310 -0.86 7.99 -17.46
N LEU A 311 -1.70 9.03 -17.56
CA LEU A 311 -2.92 8.99 -18.37
C LEU A 311 -2.62 8.81 -19.86
N LEU A 312 -1.59 9.47 -20.38
CA LEU A 312 -1.16 9.32 -21.78
C LEU A 312 -0.74 7.88 -22.08
N THR A 313 0.05 7.28 -21.19
CA THR A 313 0.51 5.89 -21.32
C THR A 313 -0.67 4.92 -21.32
N LEU A 314 -1.64 5.14 -20.42
CA LEU A 314 -2.86 4.34 -20.37
C LEU A 314 -3.70 4.46 -21.66
N LEU A 315 -3.92 5.68 -22.15
CA LEU A 315 -4.70 5.91 -23.37
C LEU A 315 -4.02 5.34 -24.62
N ILE A 316 -2.68 5.35 -24.68
CA ILE A 316 -1.93 4.69 -25.75
C ILE A 316 -2.20 3.17 -25.72
N HIS A 317 -2.15 2.55 -24.53
CA HIS A 317 -2.48 1.13 -24.40
C HIS A 317 -3.93 0.82 -24.82
N HIS A 318 -4.90 1.62 -24.37
CA HIS A 318 -6.31 1.48 -24.79
C HIS A 318 -6.48 1.58 -26.30
N ARG A 319 -5.81 2.53 -26.95
CA ARG A 319 -5.82 2.66 -28.42
C ARG A 319 -5.23 1.41 -29.06
N ASP A 320 -4.05 0.97 -28.63
CA ASP A 320 -3.33 -0.14 -29.25
C ASP A 320 -4.13 -1.44 -29.17
N VAL A 321 -4.74 -1.72 -28.01
CA VAL A 321 -5.68 -2.84 -27.86
C VAL A 321 -6.90 -2.66 -28.76
N SER A 322 -7.49 -1.47 -28.84
CA SER A 322 -8.64 -1.21 -29.72
C SER A 322 -8.29 -1.42 -31.20
N THR A 323 -7.09 -1.03 -31.64
CA THR A 323 -6.59 -1.27 -32.99
C THR A 323 -6.41 -2.77 -33.26
N GLU A 324 -5.77 -3.52 -32.36
CA GLU A 324 -5.60 -4.98 -32.48
C GLU A 324 -6.97 -5.68 -32.61
N LEU A 325 -7.93 -5.28 -31.79
CA LEU A 325 -9.29 -5.83 -31.82
C LEU A 325 -10.06 -5.45 -33.10
N ALA A 326 -9.82 -4.25 -33.64
CA ALA A 326 -10.42 -3.78 -34.89
C ALA A 326 -9.87 -4.55 -36.10
N GLU A 327 -8.55 -4.79 -36.12
CA GLU A 327 -7.86 -5.60 -37.14
C GLU A 327 -8.31 -7.05 -37.12
N ALA A 328 -8.60 -7.60 -35.93
CA ALA A 328 -9.20 -8.93 -35.77
C ALA A 328 -10.70 -8.99 -36.15
N HIS A 329 -11.30 -7.88 -36.61
CA HIS A 329 -12.70 -7.77 -37.03
C HIS A 329 -13.71 -8.27 -36.00
N LEU A 330 -13.46 -7.99 -34.73
CA LEU A 330 -14.28 -8.47 -33.63
C LEU A 330 -15.62 -7.76 -33.53
N THR A 331 -16.68 -8.56 -33.43
CA THR A 331 -18.07 -8.08 -33.30
C THR A 331 -18.71 -8.44 -31.96
N SER A 332 -18.10 -9.32 -31.17
CA SER A 332 -18.65 -9.84 -29.92
C SER A 332 -17.69 -9.74 -28.74
N ALA A 333 -18.23 -9.34 -27.58
CA ALA A 333 -17.55 -9.37 -26.30
C ALA A 333 -17.24 -10.79 -25.79
N THR A 334 -17.81 -11.84 -26.39
CA THR A 334 -17.49 -13.23 -26.00
C THR A 334 -16.22 -13.78 -26.64
N SER A 335 -15.60 -13.04 -27.56
CA SER A 335 -14.39 -13.49 -28.24
C SER A 335 -13.20 -13.63 -27.30
N PHE A 336 -12.38 -14.65 -27.52
CA PHE A 336 -11.13 -14.87 -26.80
C PHE A 336 -10.22 -13.63 -26.79
N GLU A 337 -10.14 -12.90 -27.91
CA GLU A 337 -9.29 -11.71 -28.04
C GLU A 337 -9.70 -10.58 -27.09
N TRP A 338 -10.99 -10.44 -26.77
CA TRP A 338 -11.45 -9.52 -25.72
C TRP A 338 -11.33 -10.13 -24.33
N GLN A 339 -11.63 -11.43 -24.20
CA GLN A 339 -11.59 -12.11 -22.92
C GLN A 339 -10.17 -12.19 -22.33
N LYS A 340 -9.12 -12.24 -23.15
CA LYS A 340 -7.71 -12.23 -22.70
C LYS A 340 -7.27 -10.87 -22.12
N VAL A 341 -7.99 -9.79 -22.42
CA VAL A 341 -7.67 -8.44 -21.93
C VAL A 341 -8.07 -8.32 -20.46
N LEU A 342 -7.19 -7.74 -19.65
CA LEU A 342 -7.48 -7.45 -18.25
C LEU A 342 -8.45 -6.28 -18.14
N LYS A 343 -9.66 -6.57 -17.65
CA LYS A 343 -10.76 -5.62 -17.51
C LYS A 343 -10.97 -5.25 -16.05
N TYR A 344 -11.39 -4.01 -15.81
CA TYR A 344 -11.79 -3.54 -14.49
C TYR A 344 -13.30 -3.35 -14.50
N ARG A 345 -13.96 -3.93 -13.49
CA ARG A 345 -15.39 -4.00 -13.30
C ARG A 345 -15.70 -3.30 -11.99
N LEU A 346 -16.52 -2.26 -12.01
CA LEU A 346 -16.90 -1.54 -10.80
C LEU A 346 -18.38 -1.19 -10.88
N ALA A 347 -19.15 -1.69 -9.92
CA ALA A 347 -20.52 -1.27 -9.73
C ALA A 347 -20.53 -0.01 -8.88
N LEU A 348 -21.25 1.01 -9.34
CA LEU A 348 -21.36 2.29 -8.64
C LEU A 348 -22.54 2.24 -7.65
N PRO A 349 -22.33 2.49 -6.35
CA PRO A 349 -23.43 2.60 -5.40
C PRO A 349 -24.40 3.72 -5.78
N LEU A 350 -25.70 3.52 -5.54
CA LEU A 350 -26.74 4.50 -5.89
C LEU A 350 -26.54 5.83 -5.17
N GLU A 351 -26.17 5.79 -3.89
CA GLU A 351 -25.92 7.00 -3.09
C GLU A 351 -24.78 7.85 -3.67
N VAL A 352 -23.69 7.20 -4.06
CA VAL A 352 -22.55 7.87 -4.71
C VAL A 352 -22.98 8.45 -6.06
N ALA A 353 -23.70 7.67 -6.86
CA ALA A 353 -24.19 8.11 -8.16
C ALA A 353 -25.09 9.36 -8.01
N GLN A 354 -26.01 9.37 -7.05
CA GLN A 354 -26.92 10.49 -6.77
C GLN A 354 -26.21 11.74 -6.27
N SER A 355 -25.07 11.60 -5.59
CA SER A 355 -24.29 12.75 -5.10
C SER A 355 -23.57 13.52 -6.21
N HIS A 356 -23.29 12.89 -7.37
CA HIS A 356 -22.48 13.45 -8.45
C HIS A 356 -23.21 13.60 -9.78
N LEU A 357 -24.33 12.91 -9.98
CA LEU A 357 -25.06 12.84 -11.24
C LEU A 357 -26.46 13.43 -11.09
N SER A 358 -26.91 14.17 -12.11
CA SER A 358 -28.28 14.66 -12.16
C SER A 358 -29.27 13.49 -12.36
N GLN A 359 -30.52 13.69 -11.94
CA GLN A 359 -31.58 12.68 -12.15
C GLN A 359 -31.77 12.34 -13.63
N GLU A 360 -31.57 13.31 -14.53
CA GLU A 360 -31.62 13.10 -15.97
C GLU A 360 -30.52 12.14 -16.45
N VAL A 361 -29.30 12.32 -15.95
CA VAL A 361 -28.16 11.47 -16.29
C VAL A 361 -28.38 10.04 -15.76
N LEU A 362 -28.86 9.90 -14.52
CA LEU A 362 -29.17 8.60 -13.92
C LEU A 362 -30.27 7.84 -14.68
N ALA A 363 -31.26 8.57 -15.23
CA ALA A 363 -32.31 7.99 -16.07
C ALA A 363 -31.86 7.73 -17.52
N SER A 364 -30.66 8.18 -17.92
CA SER A 364 -30.21 8.09 -19.29
C SER A 364 -29.83 6.65 -19.68
N PRO A 365 -30.16 6.20 -20.91
CA PRO A 365 -29.73 4.90 -21.42
C PRO A 365 -28.21 4.83 -21.63
N ALA A 366 -27.52 5.98 -21.71
CA ALA A 366 -26.06 6.03 -21.76
C ALA A 366 -25.44 5.63 -20.42
N PHE A 367 -25.95 6.17 -19.31
CA PHE A 367 -25.53 5.78 -17.97
C PHE A 367 -25.81 4.30 -17.68
N ALA A 368 -27.00 3.81 -18.03
CA ALA A 368 -27.37 2.40 -17.85
C ALA A 368 -26.47 1.41 -18.63
N ARG A 369 -25.79 1.86 -19.70
CA ARG A 369 -24.79 1.07 -20.43
C ARG A 369 -23.40 1.11 -19.79
N LEU A 370 -23.09 2.15 -19.03
CA LEU A 370 -21.78 2.39 -18.43
C LEU A 370 -21.62 1.75 -17.05
N VAL A 371 -22.71 1.37 -16.40
CA VAL A 371 -22.71 0.72 -15.09
C VAL A 371 -23.25 -0.70 -15.22
N GLU A 372 -22.48 -1.69 -14.75
CA GLU A 372 -22.84 -3.11 -14.85
C GLU A 372 -23.95 -3.58 -13.91
N GLY A 373 -24.61 -2.63 -13.23
CA GLY A 373 -25.64 -2.87 -12.23
C GLY A 373 -25.28 -2.28 -10.87
N TRP A 374 -26.22 -2.42 -9.93
CA TRP A 374 -26.05 -1.98 -8.55
C TRP A 374 -25.42 -3.11 -7.73
N ALA A 375 -24.37 -2.83 -6.95
CA ALA A 375 -23.82 -3.78 -5.99
C ALA A 375 -23.90 -3.20 -4.59
N GLN A 376 -24.19 -4.06 -3.60
CA GLN A 376 -24.31 -3.66 -2.20
C GLN A 376 -23.00 -3.12 -1.61
N HIS A 377 -21.83 -3.48 -2.17
CA HIS A 377 -20.52 -3.04 -1.65
C HIS A 377 -19.68 -2.25 -2.68
N GLY A 378 -20.11 -2.24 -3.96
CA GLY A 378 -19.45 -1.46 -5.01
C GLY A 378 -17.94 -1.70 -5.15
N GLU A 379 -17.47 -2.92 -4.89
CA GLU A 379 -16.05 -3.25 -5.00
C GLU A 379 -15.62 -3.39 -6.46
N CYS A 380 -14.35 -3.04 -6.73
CA CYS A 380 -13.72 -3.19 -8.02
C CYS A 380 -13.20 -4.61 -8.17
N GLN A 381 -13.62 -5.26 -9.24
CA GLN A 381 -13.17 -6.59 -9.62
C GLN A 381 -12.37 -6.49 -10.91
N MET A 382 -11.34 -7.32 -10.99
CA MET A 382 -10.50 -7.48 -12.16
C MET A 382 -10.90 -8.77 -12.85
N GLU A 383 -11.19 -8.69 -14.15
CA GLU A 383 -11.67 -9.82 -14.94
C GLU A 383 -10.74 -10.14 -16.10
N VAL A 384 -10.31 -11.40 -16.20
CA VAL A 384 -9.53 -11.93 -17.33
C VAL A 384 -9.96 -13.38 -17.60
N LEU A 385 -10.27 -13.73 -18.85
CA LEU A 385 -10.73 -15.07 -19.25
C LEU A 385 -11.89 -15.60 -18.37
N GLY A 386 -12.80 -14.72 -17.96
CA GLY A 386 -13.92 -15.05 -17.06
C GLY A 386 -13.54 -15.24 -15.58
N ILE A 387 -12.25 -15.23 -15.23
CA ILE A 387 -11.78 -15.24 -13.85
C ILE A 387 -11.91 -13.84 -13.26
N ARG A 388 -12.44 -13.76 -12.04
CA ARG A 388 -12.60 -12.51 -11.29
C ARG A 388 -11.74 -12.52 -10.04
N LEU A 389 -10.97 -11.45 -9.84
CA LEU A 389 -10.18 -11.21 -8.64
C LEU A 389 -10.53 -9.83 -8.05
N SER A 390 -10.66 -9.73 -6.73
CA SER A 390 -10.85 -8.43 -6.08
C SER A 390 -9.59 -7.57 -6.20
N TYR A 391 -9.79 -6.30 -6.55
CA TYR A 391 -8.76 -5.26 -6.47
C TYR A 391 -8.32 -5.09 -5.01
N GLY A 392 -7.02 -4.97 -4.76
CA GLY A 392 -6.47 -5.07 -3.41
C GLY A 392 -6.55 -3.80 -2.55
N TYR A 393 -6.83 -2.65 -3.17
CA TYR A 393 -6.91 -1.35 -2.49
C TYR A 393 -5.68 -1.01 -1.62
N GLU A 394 -4.50 -1.47 -2.03
CA GLU A 394 -3.24 -0.96 -1.51
C GLU A 394 -3.00 0.47 -2.01
N TYR A 395 -2.43 1.32 -1.16
CA TYR A 395 -1.91 2.61 -1.61
C TYR A 395 -0.62 2.42 -2.40
N VAL A 396 -0.73 2.52 -3.72
CA VAL A 396 0.37 2.38 -4.68
C VAL A 396 1.15 3.70 -4.83
N GLY A 397 0.50 4.82 -4.53
CA GLY A 397 1.04 6.16 -4.74
C GLY A 397 1.25 6.50 -6.22
N PRO A 398 1.63 7.75 -6.51
CA PRO A 398 1.79 8.19 -7.87
C PRO A 398 3.10 7.65 -8.43
N SER A 399 3.03 6.92 -9.54
CA SER A 399 4.20 6.42 -10.24
C SER A 399 3.96 6.40 -11.74
N SER A 400 5.06 6.45 -12.51
CA SER A 400 4.98 6.40 -13.97
C SER A 400 4.53 5.00 -14.42
N CYS A 401 3.46 4.93 -15.18
CA CYS A 401 2.99 3.67 -15.77
C CYS A 401 4.09 3.01 -16.63
N GLN A 402 4.19 1.67 -16.58
CA GLN A 402 5.01 0.95 -17.54
C GLN A 402 4.34 0.99 -18.92
N ILE A 403 5.14 0.99 -20.00
CA ILE A 403 4.60 0.81 -21.34
C ILE A 403 4.19 -0.65 -21.52
N HIS A 404 2.93 -0.86 -21.87
CA HIS A 404 2.37 -2.17 -22.13
C HIS A 404 2.79 -2.67 -23.51
N THR A 405 3.11 -3.95 -23.59
CA THR A 405 3.45 -4.66 -24.83
C THR A 405 2.75 -6.01 -24.83
N PRO A 406 2.56 -6.64 -26.01
CA PRO A 406 1.99 -7.98 -26.09
C PRO A 406 2.72 -9.01 -25.22
N MET A 407 4.03 -8.84 -25.03
CA MET A 407 4.83 -9.70 -24.16
C MET A 407 4.50 -9.49 -22.68
N THR A 408 4.41 -8.23 -22.21
CA THR A 408 4.07 -7.95 -20.81
C THR A 408 2.64 -8.35 -20.48
N ASP A 409 1.69 -8.19 -21.40
CA ASP A 409 0.31 -8.60 -21.19
C ASP A 409 0.17 -10.12 -21.15
N ARG A 410 0.92 -10.86 -21.98
CA ARG A 410 1.00 -12.33 -21.89
C ARG A 410 1.58 -12.80 -20.56
N MET A 411 2.63 -12.12 -20.07
CA MET A 411 3.19 -12.40 -18.75
C MET A 411 2.17 -12.13 -17.64
N ALA A 412 1.49 -10.97 -17.69
CA ALA A 412 0.45 -10.62 -16.73
C ALA A 412 -0.69 -11.64 -16.70
N LEU A 413 -1.16 -12.08 -17.87
CA LEU A 413 -2.18 -13.13 -18.00
C LEU A 413 -1.73 -14.43 -17.29
N ALA A 414 -0.54 -14.94 -17.58
CA ALA A 414 -0.04 -16.16 -16.97
C ALA A 414 0.09 -16.04 -15.44
N LEU A 415 0.58 -14.89 -14.96
CA LEU A 415 0.70 -14.60 -13.52
C LEU A 415 -0.67 -14.55 -12.83
N MET A 416 -1.67 -13.95 -13.49
CA MET A 416 -3.04 -13.87 -12.98
C MET A 416 -3.71 -15.25 -12.88
N LEU A 417 -3.51 -16.11 -13.89
CA LEU A 417 -4.00 -17.49 -13.87
C LEU A 417 -3.37 -18.33 -12.76
N ALA A 418 -2.06 -18.18 -12.54
CA ALA A 418 -1.36 -18.82 -11.43
C ALA A 418 -1.84 -18.31 -10.07
N LEU A 419 -2.02 -16.98 -9.93
CA LEU A 419 -2.53 -16.37 -8.71
C LEU A 419 -3.94 -16.88 -8.36
N HIS A 420 -4.84 -16.95 -9.34
CA HIS A 420 -6.19 -17.47 -9.14
C HIS A 420 -6.20 -18.94 -8.70
N SER A 421 -5.29 -19.76 -9.23
CA SER A 421 -5.16 -21.17 -8.87
C SER A 421 -4.34 -21.41 -7.59
N SER A 422 -3.91 -20.34 -6.89
CA SER A 422 -3.02 -20.41 -5.72
C SER A 422 -1.71 -21.16 -6.02
N GLN A 423 -1.22 -21.06 -7.26
CA GLN A 423 0.02 -21.68 -7.71
C GLN A 423 1.15 -20.66 -7.79
N CYS A 424 2.38 -21.15 -7.59
CA CYS A 424 3.57 -20.35 -7.84
C CYS A 424 3.81 -20.18 -9.35
N SER A 425 4.34 -19.03 -9.73
CA SER A 425 4.74 -18.75 -11.12
C SER A 425 6.22 -18.40 -11.17
N ALA A 426 6.87 -18.78 -12.26
CA ALA A 426 8.28 -18.50 -12.49
C ALA A 426 8.47 -17.73 -13.81
N LEU A 427 9.02 -16.52 -13.72
CA LEU A 427 9.40 -15.73 -14.90
C LEU A 427 10.87 -15.99 -15.24
N ILE A 428 11.10 -16.79 -16.26
CA ILE A 428 12.44 -17.19 -16.72
C ILE A 428 12.83 -16.34 -17.93
N GLY A 429 14.07 -15.88 -17.96
CA GLY A 429 14.60 -15.04 -19.03
C GLY A 429 15.89 -14.33 -18.62
N PRO A 430 16.61 -13.72 -19.56
CA PRO A 430 17.88 -13.05 -19.29
C PRO A 430 17.72 -11.86 -18.33
N SER A 431 18.82 -11.43 -17.72
CA SER A 431 18.86 -10.25 -16.87
C SER A 431 18.56 -8.98 -17.69
N GLY A 432 17.87 -8.01 -17.10
CA GLY A 432 17.59 -6.72 -17.74
C GLY A 432 16.36 -6.66 -18.65
N VAL A 433 15.67 -7.77 -18.94
CA VAL A 433 14.46 -7.77 -19.79
C VAL A 433 13.17 -7.31 -19.08
N GLY A 434 13.29 -6.56 -17.99
CA GLY A 434 12.14 -5.97 -17.32
C GLY A 434 11.29 -6.91 -16.45
N LYS A 435 11.68 -8.17 -16.18
CA LYS A 435 10.90 -9.14 -15.39
C LYS A 435 10.36 -8.59 -14.07
N ILE A 436 11.24 -8.02 -13.24
CA ILE A 436 10.87 -7.43 -11.94
C ILE A 436 9.97 -6.20 -12.13
N ARG A 437 10.18 -5.44 -13.21
CA ARG A 437 9.38 -4.26 -13.53
C ARG A 437 7.95 -4.66 -13.88
N THR A 438 7.78 -5.66 -14.74
CA THR A 438 6.47 -6.22 -15.11
C THR A 438 5.73 -6.81 -13.91
N LEU A 439 6.44 -7.49 -13.00
CA LEU A 439 5.82 -7.95 -11.74
C LEU A 439 5.32 -6.76 -10.94
N ARG A 440 6.17 -5.75 -10.70
CA ARG A 440 5.80 -4.55 -9.94
C ARG A 440 4.59 -3.86 -10.55
N ASP A 441 4.61 -3.63 -11.86
CA ASP A 441 3.50 -3.04 -12.62
C ASP A 441 2.20 -3.84 -12.46
N LEU A 442 2.26 -5.17 -12.56
CA LEU A 442 1.09 -6.01 -12.30
C LEU A 442 0.55 -5.86 -10.88
N GLY A 443 1.42 -5.79 -9.87
CA GLY A 443 0.98 -5.53 -8.48
C GLY A 443 0.28 -4.19 -8.32
N GLN A 444 0.82 -3.15 -8.96
CA GLN A 444 0.19 -1.82 -8.99
C GLN A 444 -1.18 -1.88 -9.66
N ARG A 445 -1.29 -2.55 -10.82
CA ARG A 445 -2.55 -2.79 -11.54
C ARG A 445 -3.55 -3.59 -10.70
N LEU A 446 -3.08 -4.48 -9.84
CA LEU A 446 -3.90 -5.27 -8.92
C LEU A 446 -4.27 -4.52 -7.63
N GLY A 447 -3.71 -3.33 -7.39
CA GLY A 447 -3.82 -2.63 -6.11
C GLY A 447 -3.23 -3.45 -4.96
N ARG A 448 -2.12 -4.15 -5.19
CA ARG A 448 -1.47 -5.03 -4.22
C ARG A 448 0.00 -4.68 -4.04
N GLN A 449 0.47 -4.74 -2.79
CA GLN A 449 1.89 -4.57 -2.48
C GLN A 449 2.69 -5.78 -3.00
N ILE A 450 3.78 -5.52 -3.71
CA ILE A 450 4.75 -6.54 -4.09
C ILE A 450 6.00 -6.41 -3.22
N ALA A 451 6.23 -7.44 -2.41
CA ALA A 451 7.46 -7.64 -1.68
C ALA A 451 8.47 -8.38 -2.58
N THR A 452 9.67 -7.80 -2.73
CA THR A 452 10.76 -8.41 -3.50
C THR A 452 11.89 -8.78 -2.55
N LEU A 453 12.13 -10.07 -2.35
CA LEU A 453 13.28 -10.58 -1.64
C LEU A 453 14.40 -10.89 -2.64
N ARG A 454 15.61 -10.39 -2.41
CA ARG A 454 16.79 -10.81 -3.17
C ARG A 454 17.40 -12.02 -2.46
N CYS A 455 17.27 -13.18 -3.08
CA CYS A 455 17.99 -14.38 -2.65
C CYS A 455 19.43 -14.28 -3.21
N TYR A 456 20.42 -14.19 -2.33
CA TYR A 456 21.83 -14.22 -2.69
C TYR A 456 22.37 -15.64 -2.65
#